data_AF-A0A1F5C9X9-F1
#
_entry.id   AF-A0A1F5C9X9-F1
#
_cell.length_a   1.000
_cell.length_b   1.000
_cell.length_c   1.000
_cell.angle_alpha   90.00
_cell.angle_beta   90.00
_cell.angle_gamma   90.00
#
_symmetry.space_group_name_H-M   'P 1'
#
loop_
_entity.id
_entity.type
_entity.pdbx_description
1 polymer ?
#
loop_
_entity_poly.entity_id
_entity_poly.type
_entity_poly.pdbx_seq_one_letter_code
_entity_poly.pdbx_strand_id
1 'polypeptide(L)' 'MTQKVLKVGSSAAVTIPKKSLEELGIKIGDKVTVEIDKKSVIIKPQKRLSEEDIKVAKLTLNFINRYREDLEALAKK' A
#
# COMPACT_ATOMS: atom_id res chain seq x y z
N MET A 1 -6.55 12.80 17.34
CA MET A 1 -5.76 12.23 18.46
C MET A 1 -4.37 12.81 18.40
N THR A 2 -3.79 13.15 19.55
CA THR A 2 -2.41 13.63 19.65
C THR A 2 -1.60 12.59 20.41
N GLN A 3 -0.51 12.10 19.81
CA GLN A 3 0.40 11.13 20.41
C GLN A 3 1.79 11.75 20.57
N LYS A 4 2.54 11.30 21.57
CA LYS A 4 3.91 11.76 21.81
C LYS A 4 4.90 10.90 21.03
N VAL A 5 5.99 11.52 20.57
CA VAL A 5 7.16 10.81 20.05
C VAL A 5 7.99 10.27 21.22
N LEU A 6 8.26 8.97 21.21
CA LEU A 6 8.96 8.23 22.26
C LEU A 6 10.33 7.78 21.75
N LYS A 7 11.36 7.81 22.60
CA LYS A 7 12.67 7.23 22.31
C LYS A 7 12.62 5.72 22.48
N VAL A 8 13.06 4.97 21.46
CA VAL A 8 13.15 3.50 21.47
C VAL A 8 14.54 3.11 20.98
N GLY A 9 15.44 2.78 21.92
CA GLY A 9 16.84 2.53 21.60
C GLY A 9 17.51 3.74 20.95
N SER A 10 18.01 3.57 19.73
CA SER A 10 18.58 4.62 18.87
C SER A 10 17.54 5.27 17.94
N SER A 11 16.25 4.94 18.06
CA SER A 11 15.17 5.37 17.16
C SER A 11 14.05 6.10 17.91
N ALA A 12 13.07 6.61 17.15
CA ALA A 12 11.88 7.26 17.68
C ALA A 12 10.62 6.52 17.20
N ALA A 13 9.59 6.48 18.04
CA ALA A 13 8.32 5.82 17.75
C ALA A 13 7.11 6.67 18.17
N VAL A 14 5.97 6.44 17.53
CA VAL A 14 4.66 6.95 17.94
C VAL A 14 3.72 5.78 18.18
N THR A 15 2.84 5.90 19.15
CA THR A 15 1.86 4.85 19.46
C THR A 15 0.63 5.00 18.58
N ILE A 16 0.20 3.90 17.94
CA ILE A 16 -1.03 3.85 17.14
C ILE A 16 -2.11 3.16 17.99
N PRO A 17 -3.31 3.74 18.14
CA PRO A 17 -4.40 3.11 18.88
C PRO A 17 -4.81 1.77 18.29
N LYS A 18 -5.25 0.87 19.17
CA LYS A 18 -5.77 -0.45 18.78
C LYS A 18 -6.86 -0.36 17.71
N LYS A 19 -7.83 0.56 17.87
CA LYS A 19 -8.91 0.77 16.90
C LYS A 19 -8.38 1.13 15.51
N SER A 20 -7.40 2.04 15.44
CA SER A 20 -6.78 2.43 14.17
C SER A 20 -5.94 1.31 13.55
N LEU A 21 -5.28 0.48 14.35
CA LEU A 21 -4.60 -0.73 13.86
C LEU A 21 -5.57 -1.72 13.24
N GLU A 22 -6.73 -1.94 13.89
CA GLU A 22 -7.80 -2.82 13.39
C GLU A 22 -8.39 -2.30 12.07
N GLU A 23 -8.71 -1.00 12.00
CA GLU A 23 -9.23 -0.34 10.79
C GLU A 23 -8.23 -0.43 9.61
N LEU A 24 -6.94 -0.35 9.89
CA LEU A 24 -5.88 -0.50 8.89
C LEU A 24 -5.54 -1.97 8.56
N GLY A 25 -6.09 -2.93 9.31
CA GLY A 25 -5.77 -4.35 9.17
C GLY A 25 -4.32 -4.70 9.53
N ILE A 26 -3.66 -3.88 10.37
CA ILE A 26 -2.26 -4.06 10.77
C ILE A 26 -2.21 -4.76 12.13
N LYS A 27 -1.38 -5.81 12.22
CA LYS A 27 -1.09 -6.52 13.47
C LYS A 27 0.31 -6.18 13.98
N ILE A 28 0.53 -6.41 15.28
CA ILE A 28 1.86 -6.26 15.88
C ILE A 28 2.82 -7.25 15.19
N GLY A 29 3.94 -6.75 14.69
CA GLY A 29 4.93 -7.53 13.95
C GLY A 29 4.76 -7.49 12.42
N ASP A 30 3.67 -6.92 11.91
CA ASP A 30 3.50 -6.74 10.47
C ASP A 30 4.51 -5.73 9.92
N LYS A 31 4.91 -5.96 8.66
CA LYS A 31 5.72 -4.99 7.95
C LYS A 31 4.83 -3.87 7.40
N VAL A 32 5.33 -2.65 7.50
CA VAL A 32 4.66 -1.44 7.00
C VAL A 32 5.62 -0.64 6.14
N THR A 33 5.07 0.08 5.18
CA THR A 33 5.80 1.11 4.43
C THR A 33 5.64 2.43 5.16
N VAL A 34 6.76 3.12 5.40
CA VAL A 34 6.78 4.46 6.01
C VAL A 34 7.31 5.44 4.98
N GLU A 35 6.43 6.34 4.52
CA GLU A 35 6.76 7.43 3.62
C GLU A 35 6.92 8.72 4.43
N ILE A 36 8.03 9.43 4.24
CA ILE A 36 8.33 10.68 4.94
C ILE A 36 8.32 11.82 3.92
N ASP A 37 7.46 12.82 4.17
CA ASP A 37 7.46 14.09 3.45
C ASP A 37 7.89 15.23 4.39
N LYS A 38 8.11 16.44 3.85
CA LYS A 38 8.55 17.63 4.61
C LYS A 38 7.68 17.95 5.83
N LYS A 39 6.40 17.54 5.84
CA LYS A 39 5.44 17.88 6.90
C LYS A 39 4.72 16.69 7.51
N SER A 40 4.90 15.47 6.99
CA SER A 40 4.09 14.33 7.39
C SER A 40 4.85 13.01 7.28
N VAL A 41 4.40 12.04 8.08
CA VAL A 41 4.80 10.65 7.98
C VAL A 41 3.55 9.85 7.67
N ILE A 42 3.57 9.10 6.56
CA ILE A 42 2.45 8.27 6.13
C ILE A 42 2.84 6.82 6.31
N ILE A 43 2.06 6.08 7.10
CA ILE A 43 2.26 4.66 7.35
C ILE A 43 1.18 3.89 6.59
N LYS A 44 1.60 2.92 5.78
CA LYS A 44 0.69 2.06 5.01
C LYS A 44 1.04 0.58 5.30
N PRO A 45 0.04 -0.32 5.38
CA PRO A 45 0.31 -1.75 5.40
C PRO A 45 1.19 -2.11 4.19
N GLN A 46 2.25 -2.88 4.40
CA GLN A 46 3.04 -3.37 3.27
C GLN A 46 2.23 -4.45 2.55
N LYS A 47 1.43 -4.04 1.55
CA LYS A 47 0.75 -5.00 0.66
C LYS A 47 1.83 -5.80 -0.06
N ARG A 48 1.97 -7.07 0.31
CA ARG A 48 2.61 -8.03 -0.58
C ARG A 48 1.56 -8.32 -1.66
N LEU A 49 1.87 -7.98 -2.90
CA LEU A 49 1.11 -8.52 -4.02
C LEU A 49 1.18 -10.05 -3.88
N SER A 50 0.02 -10.70 -3.85
CA SER A 50 0.00 -12.16 -3.91
C SER A 50 0.57 -12.61 -5.25
N GLU A 51 1.07 -13.84 -5.34
CA GLU A 51 1.48 -14.40 -6.63
C GLU A 51 0.32 -14.38 -7.64
N GLU A 52 -0.90 -14.51 -7.14
CA GLU A 52 -2.15 -14.40 -7.90
C GLU A 52 -2.35 -12.98 -8.45
N ASP A 53 -2.17 -11.94 -7.61
CA ASP A 53 -2.26 -10.54 -8.06
C ASP A 53 -1.23 -10.24 -9.16
N ILE A 54 -0.01 -10.76 -9.00
CA ILE A 54 1.06 -10.60 -10.00
C ILE A 54 0.68 -11.32 -11.30
N LYS A 55 0.13 -12.53 -11.20
CA LYS A 55 -0.31 -13.32 -12.36
C LYS A 55 -1.46 -12.64 -13.10
N VAL A 56 -2.47 -12.15 -12.37
CA VAL A 56 -3.59 -11.39 -12.93
C VAL A 56 -3.07 -10.14 -13.63
N ALA A 57 -2.20 -9.35 -12.97
CA ALA A 57 -1.64 -8.14 -13.58
C ALA A 57 -0.89 -8.43 -14.89
N LYS A 58 -0.09 -9.51 -14.94
CA LYS A 58 0.61 -9.93 -16.17
C LYS A 58 -0.35 -10.35 -17.27
N LEU A 59 -1.36 -11.16 -16.95
CA LEU A 59 -2.36 -11.62 -17.92
C LEU A 59 -3.14 -10.43 -18.49
N THR A 60 -3.58 -9.51 -17.63
CA THR A 60 -4.27 -8.29 -18.04
C THR A 60 -3.39 -7.43 -18.93
N LEU A 61 -2.13 -7.19 -18.57
CA LEU A 61 -1.22 -6.41 -19.40
C LEU A 61 -1.01 -7.05 -20.78
N ASN A 62 -0.83 -8.38 -20.83
CA ASN A 62 -0.68 -9.12 -22.08
C ASN A 62 -1.95 -9.05 -22.94
N PHE A 63 -3.13 -9.17 -22.34
CA PHE A 63 -4.41 -9.02 -23.04
C PHE A 63 -4.56 -7.63 -23.66
N ILE A 64 -4.33 -6.57 -22.87
CA ILE A 64 -4.45 -5.19 -23.36
C ILE A 64 -3.43 -4.92 -24.48
N ASN A 65 -2.21 -5.45 -24.36
CA ASN A 65 -1.20 -5.31 -25.41
C ASN A 65 -1.58 -6.06 -26.69
N ARG A 66 -2.15 -7.27 -26.59
CA ARG A 66 -2.57 -8.07 -27.75
C ARG A 66 -3.73 -7.42 -28.51
N TYR A 67 -4.68 -6.82 -27.80
CA TYR A 67 -5.90 -6.26 -28.39
C TYR A 67 -5.94 -4.73 -28.36
N ARG A 68 -4.77 -4.08 -28.36
CA ARG A 68 -4.64 -2.62 -28.17
C ARG A 68 -5.52 -1.83 -29.14
N GLU A 69 -5.39 -2.12 -30.44
CA GLU A 69 -6.10 -1.41 -31.49
C GLU A 69 -7.62 -1.61 -31.40
N ASP A 70 -8.07 -2.84 -31.12
CA ASP A 70 -9.48 -3.17 -30.95
C ASP A 70 -10.10 -2.43 -29.74
N LEU A 71 -9.37 -2.39 -28.62
CA LEU A 71 -9.79 -1.70 -27.40
C LEU A 71 -9.88 -0.18 -27.63
N GLU A 72 -8.93 0.39 -28.37
CA GLU A 72 -8.95 1.82 -28.74
C GLU A 72 -10.08 2.15 -29.73
N ALA A 73 -10.38 1.26 -30.67
CA ALA A 73 -11.51 1.41 -31.58
C ALA A 73 -12.85 1.34 -30.83
N LEU A 74 -12.97 0.44 -29.84
CA LEU A 74 -14.15 0.34 -28.97
C LEU A 74 -14.36 1.60 -28.12
N ALA A 75 -13.29 2.21 -27.62
CA ALA A 75 -13.38 3.41 -26.79
C ALA A 75 -13.81 4.68 -27.56
N LYS A 76 -13.74 4.65 -28.90
CA LYS A 76 -14.15 5.75 -29.79
C LYS A 76 -15.60 5.65 -30.25
N LYS A 77 -16.31 4.58 -29.86
CA LYS A 77 -17.75 4.41 -30.07
C LYS A 77 -18.53 4.96 -28.87
#